data_AF-A0AA37F6Y2-F1
#
_entry.id   AF-A0AA37F6Y2-F1
#
_cell.length_a   1.000
_cell.length_b   1.000
_cell.length_c   1.000
_cell.angle_alpha   90.00
_cell.angle_beta   90.00
_cell.angle_gamma   90.00
#
_symmetry.space_group_name_H-M   'P 1'
#
loop_
_entity.id
_entity.type
_entity.pdbx_description
1 polymer ?
#
loop_
_entity_poly.entity_id
_entity_poly.type
_entity_poly.pdbx_seq_one_letter_code
_entity_poly.pdbx_strand_id
1 'polypeptide(L)'
;MDILWTVLFAVLLIGYFALEGANIGLGMLLPALGRTQEGRDRIVAAMAPFVLAGEVWLVAVAGTLFGVYPQAEGEVLFGLYPLVVCLLVSWIVRDAGLWFRRRADGPAWRAGWDRMICLGSWGLALSWGAALTALATGLSITPAALAGAAALAALLAFHGRAFASWLLPGGAAGTVATGTTTVATGTTEAAGELSGAVLGGAAGRLPGPAAGAGRGAAALAGTACLAAAPAAALLAGTAPWLLEHTAPADTLNVLSLMILPCAPLMAGAQVWVWRTFGPRRAADRFPSFF
;
A
#
# COMPACT_ATOMS: atom_id res chain seq x y z
N MET A 1 14.69 -8.44 -24.37
CA MET A 1 13.41 -8.73 -23.68
C MET A 1 13.52 -8.38 -22.20
N ASP A 2 14.71 -8.50 -21.65
CA ASP A 2 15.09 -8.26 -20.26
C ASP A 2 14.65 -6.86 -19.79
N ILE A 3 15.05 -5.80 -20.52
CA ILE A 3 14.66 -4.41 -20.21
C ILE A 3 13.14 -4.24 -20.16
N LEU A 4 12.40 -4.86 -21.09
CA LEU A 4 10.93 -4.77 -21.12
C LEU A 4 10.34 -5.35 -19.83
N TRP A 5 10.83 -6.50 -19.40
CA TRP A 5 10.38 -7.16 -18.18
C TRP A 5 10.82 -6.43 -16.90
N THR A 6 12.00 -5.81 -16.89
CA THR A 6 12.43 -4.93 -15.79
C THR A 6 11.57 -3.69 -15.68
N VAL A 7 11.23 -3.07 -16.81
CA VAL A 7 10.28 -1.94 -16.83
C VAL A 7 8.88 -2.39 -16.38
N LEU A 8 8.40 -3.54 -16.83
CA LEU A 8 7.09 -4.06 -16.41
C LEU A 8 7.07 -4.34 -14.91
N PHE A 9 8.08 -5.02 -14.37
CA PHE A 9 8.20 -5.28 -12.94
C PHE A 9 8.22 -3.98 -12.13
N ALA A 10 8.96 -2.97 -12.60
CA ALA A 10 9.01 -1.66 -11.99
C ALA A 10 7.62 -0.98 -11.99
N VAL A 11 6.92 -0.99 -13.12
CA VAL A 11 5.56 -0.44 -13.25
C VAL A 11 4.59 -1.15 -12.29
N LEU A 12 4.67 -2.47 -12.20
CA LEU A 12 3.80 -3.26 -11.30
C LEU A 12 4.05 -2.91 -9.84
N LEU A 13 5.31 -2.85 -9.40
CA LEU A 13 5.64 -2.56 -8.01
C LEU A 13 5.34 -1.09 -7.63
N ILE A 14 5.70 -0.14 -8.50
CA ILE A 14 5.36 1.29 -8.32
C ILE A 14 3.84 1.47 -8.30
N GLY A 15 3.13 0.83 -9.23
CA GLY A 15 1.67 0.85 -9.30
C GLY A 15 1.01 0.27 -8.05
N TYR A 16 1.53 -0.83 -7.51
CA TYR A 16 1.07 -1.39 -6.23
C TYR A 16 1.14 -0.36 -5.10
N PHE A 17 2.28 0.30 -4.88
CA PHE A 17 2.39 1.32 -3.83
C PHE A 17 1.55 2.57 -4.11
N ALA A 18 1.38 2.95 -5.38
CA ALA A 18 0.56 4.10 -5.78
C ALA A 18 -0.95 3.84 -5.65
N LEU A 19 -1.40 2.58 -5.74
CA LEU A 19 -2.82 2.22 -5.74
C LEU A 19 -3.22 1.59 -4.42
N GLU A 20 -2.57 0.50 -4.03
CA GLU A 20 -2.88 -0.22 -2.79
C GLU A 20 -2.35 0.49 -1.56
N GLY A 21 -1.29 1.29 -1.71
CA GLY A 21 -0.77 2.14 -0.63
C GLY A 21 -1.83 3.08 -0.04
N ALA A 22 -2.79 3.56 -0.85
CA ALA A 22 -3.91 4.36 -0.37
C ALA A 22 -4.83 3.55 0.55
N ASN A 23 -5.13 2.30 0.19
CA ASN A 23 -6.01 1.44 0.98
C ASN A 23 -5.34 0.96 2.26
N ILE A 24 -4.04 0.66 2.22
CA ILE A 24 -3.24 0.34 3.42
C ILE A 24 -3.27 1.55 4.37
N GLY A 25 -2.95 2.74 3.87
CA GLY A 25 -3.00 3.98 4.65
C GLY A 25 -4.37 4.29 5.24
N LEU A 26 -5.44 4.06 4.45
CA LEU A 26 -6.81 4.26 4.90
C LEU A 26 -7.19 3.26 6.02
N GLY A 27 -6.77 2.00 5.89
CA GLY A 27 -6.97 0.97 6.91
C GLY A 27 -6.25 1.29 8.23
N MET A 28 -5.01 1.79 8.17
CA MET A 28 -4.26 2.26 9.36
C MET A 28 -5.00 3.38 10.11
N LEU A 29 -5.71 4.23 9.37
CA LEU A 29 -6.39 5.41 9.88
C LEU A 29 -7.88 5.19 10.14
N LEU A 30 -8.38 3.97 9.97
CA LEU A 30 -9.80 3.63 10.10
C LEU A 30 -10.41 4.11 11.44
N PRO A 31 -9.77 3.90 12.62
CA PRO A 31 -10.33 4.39 13.88
C PRO A 31 -10.32 5.91 14.01
N ALA A 32 -9.35 6.58 13.40
CA ALA A 32 -9.18 8.03 13.48
C ALA A 32 -10.14 8.78 12.55
N LEU A 33 -10.37 8.24 11.34
CA LEU A 33 -11.27 8.81 10.34
C LEU A 33 -12.72 8.38 10.59
N GLY A 34 -12.96 7.11 10.92
CA GLY A 34 -14.28 6.57 11.25
C GLY A 34 -14.57 6.66 12.75
N ARG A 35 -14.82 7.89 13.24
CA ARG A 35 -15.09 8.10 14.69
C ARG A 35 -16.41 7.47 15.16
N THR A 36 -17.36 7.28 14.25
CA THR A 36 -18.64 6.60 14.49
C THR A 36 -18.66 5.25 13.78
N GLN A 37 -19.50 4.33 14.25
CA GLN A 37 -19.69 3.04 13.60
C GLN A 37 -20.13 3.21 12.15
N GLU A 38 -21.07 4.11 11.90
CA GLU A 38 -21.54 4.44 10.55
C GLU A 38 -20.42 5.01 9.68
N GLY A 39 -19.55 5.87 10.24
CA GLY A 39 -18.37 6.38 9.55
C GLY A 39 -17.41 5.28 9.14
N ARG A 40 -17.14 4.31 10.03
CA ARG A 40 -16.31 3.14 9.71
C ARG A 40 -16.96 2.26 8.65
N ASP A 41 -18.27 2.03 8.74
CA ASP A 41 -19.03 1.26 7.77
C ASP A 41 -18.96 1.87 6.36
N ARG A 42 -19.10 3.20 6.26
CA ARG A 42 -18.96 3.92 4.99
C ARG A 42 -17.54 3.85 4.43
N ILE A 43 -16.52 4.04 5.28
CA ILE A 43 -15.11 3.98 4.87
C ILE A 43 -14.76 2.58 4.34
N VAL A 44 -15.12 1.53 5.08
CA VAL A 44 -14.84 0.13 4.69
C VAL A 44 -15.57 -0.26 3.41
N ALA A 45 -16.87 0.06 3.31
CA ALA A 45 -17.63 -0.24 2.08
C ALA A 45 -17.07 0.51 0.87
N ALA A 46 -16.59 1.75 1.07
CA ALA A 46 -16.04 2.55 -0.02
C ALA A 46 -14.67 2.07 -0.49
N MET A 47 -13.82 1.56 0.41
CA MET A 47 -12.47 1.10 0.04
C MET A 47 -12.47 -0.27 -0.63
N ALA A 48 -13.43 -1.14 -0.32
CA ALA A 48 -13.36 -2.56 -0.66
C ALA A 48 -13.16 -2.87 -2.18
N PRO A 49 -13.83 -2.18 -3.13
CA PRO A 49 -13.56 -2.40 -4.56
C PRO A 49 -12.13 -2.04 -4.98
N PHE A 50 -11.52 -1.07 -4.31
CA PHE A 50 -10.15 -0.62 -4.59
C PHE A 50 -9.10 -1.58 -4.02
N VAL A 51 -9.38 -2.19 -2.87
CA VAL A 51 -8.53 -3.21 -2.24
C VAL A 51 -8.38 -4.42 -3.16
N LEU A 52 -9.52 -4.98 -3.60
CA LEU A 52 -9.52 -6.09 -4.55
C LEU A 52 -8.72 -5.80 -5.83
N ALA A 53 -8.86 -4.59 -6.37
CA ALA A 53 -8.13 -4.19 -7.55
C ALA A 53 -6.62 -4.07 -7.27
N GLY A 54 -6.24 -3.53 -6.11
CA GLY A 54 -4.85 -3.38 -5.67
C GLY A 54 -4.13 -4.70 -5.38
N GLU A 55 -4.81 -5.69 -4.81
CA GLU A 55 -4.26 -7.03 -4.55
C GLU A 55 -3.74 -7.72 -5.80
N VAL A 56 -4.43 -7.54 -6.94
CA VAL A 56 -4.01 -8.12 -8.22
C VAL A 56 -2.65 -7.58 -8.68
N TRP A 57 -2.31 -6.33 -8.33
CA TRP A 57 -0.98 -5.77 -8.62
C TRP A 57 0.10 -6.49 -7.83
N LEU A 58 -0.14 -6.79 -6.55
CA LEU A 58 0.81 -7.54 -5.73
C LEU A 58 1.01 -8.96 -6.25
N VAL A 59 -0.07 -9.64 -6.63
CA VAL A 59 0.00 -10.97 -7.24
C VAL A 59 0.80 -10.92 -8.55
N ALA A 60 0.61 -9.89 -9.37
CA ALA A 60 1.38 -9.71 -10.61
C ALA A 60 2.87 -9.41 -10.34
N VAL A 61 3.19 -8.60 -9.33
CA VAL A 61 4.57 -8.37 -8.88
C VAL A 61 5.21 -9.70 -8.48
N ALA A 62 4.55 -10.47 -7.61
CA ALA A 62 5.03 -11.76 -7.17
C ALA A 62 5.22 -12.72 -8.36
N GLY A 63 4.20 -12.91 -9.20
CA GLY A 63 4.29 -13.79 -10.36
C GLY A 63 5.40 -13.37 -11.34
N THR A 64 5.62 -12.07 -11.52
CA THR A 64 6.74 -11.57 -12.32
C THR A 64 8.08 -11.86 -11.66
N LEU A 65 8.19 -11.72 -10.32
CA LEU A 65 9.40 -12.08 -9.58
C LEU A 65 9.75 -13.57 -9.77
N PHE A 66 8.79 -14.48 -9.55
CA PHE A 66 8.97 -15.93 -9.72
C PHE A 66 9.29 -16.33 -11.17
N GLY A 67 8.63 -15.73 -12.15
CA GLY A 67 8.79 -16.11 -13.55
C GLY A 67 10.02 -15.51 -14.21
N VAL A 68 10.27 -14.23 -13.98
CA VAL A 68 11.32 -13.46 -14.69
C VAL A 68 12.63 -13.49 -13.94
N TYR A 69 12.63 -13.55 -12.60
CA TYR A 69 13.85 -13.47 -11.80
C TYR A 69 13.98 -14.62 -10.81
N PRO A 70 14.07 -15.88 -11.27
CA PRO A 70 14.00 -17.06 -10.39
C PRO A 70 15.15 -17.11 -9.36
N GLN A 71 16.34 -16.62 -9.69
CA GLN A 71 17.46 -16.56 -8.75
C GLN A 71 17.24 -15.47 -7.69
N ALA A 72 16.86 -14.27 -8.15
CA ALA A 72 16.54 -13.15 -7.26
C ALA A 72 15.37 -13.48 -6.33
N GLU A 73 14.38 -14.21 -6.81
CA GLU A 73 13.24 -14.69 -6.02
C GLU A 73 13.71 -15.51 -4.82
N GLY A 74 14.53 -16.54 -5.05
CA GLY A 74 15.06 -17.39 -3.98
C GLY A 74 15.86 -16.59 -2.95
N GLU A 75 16.69 -15.66 -3.39
CA GLU A 75 17.48 -14.80 -2.51
C GLU A 75 16.60 -13.86 -1.68
N VAL A 76 15.60 -13.21 -2.30
CA VAL A 76 14.70 -12.26 -1.64
C VAL A 76 13.81 -12.98 -0.62
N LEU A 77 13.16 -14.08 -1.01
CA LEU A 77 12.25 -14.80 -0.13
C LEU A 77 12.97 -15.46 1.05
N PHE A 78 14.15 -16.04 0.80
CA PHE A 78 14.93 -16.63 1.87
C PHE A 78 15.56 -15.58 2.78
N GLY A 79 16.20 -14.55 2.19
CA GLY A 79 16.86 -13.48 2.94
C GLY A 79 15.90 -12.65 3.79
N LEU A 80 14.66 -12.45 3.31
CA LEU A 80 13.64 -11.66 4.00
C LEU A 80 12.49 -12.50 4.56
N TYR A 81 12.68 -13.82 4.73
CA TYR A 81 11.66 -14.75 5.19
C TYR A 81 10.78 -14.23 6.35
N PRO A 82 11.34 -13.73 7.48
CA PRO A 82 10.50 -13.22 8.57
C PRO A 82 9.63 -12.03 8.15
N LEU A 83 10.13 -11.13 7.29
CA LEU A 83 9.34 -10.01 6.78
C LEU A 83 8.27 -10.46 5.79
N VAL A 84 8.58 -11.43 4.93
CA VAL A 84 7.60 -12.03 4.00
C VAL A 84 6.47 -12.70 4.78
N VAL A 85 6.78 -13.47 5.82
CA VAL A 85 5.75 -14.08 6.68
C VAL A 85 4.90 -13.00 7.37
N CYS A 86 5.51 -11.94 7.90
CA CYS A 86 4.77 -10.82 8.49
C CYS A 86 3.86 -10.11 7.47
N LEU A 87 4.32 -9.92 6.22
CA LEU A 87 3.49 -9.37 5.14
C LEU A 87 2.27 -10.25 4.87
N LEU A 88 2.46 -11.56 4.72
CA LEU A 88 1.37 -12.50 4.45
C LEU A 88 0.37 -12.56 5.61
N VAL A 89 0.84 -12.65 6.85
CA VAL A 89 -0.05 -12.66 8.03
C VAL A 89 -0.83 -11.36 8.13
N SER A 90 -0.17 -10.21 7.91
CA SER A 90 -0.81 -8.90 7.95
C SER A 90 -1.86 -8.73 6.85
N TRP A 91 -1.57 -9.26 5.66
CA TRP A 91 -2.50 -9.30 4.54
C TRP A 91 -3.74 -10.13 4.87
N ILE A 92 -3.55 -11.37 5.35
CA ILE A 92 -4.66 -12.26 5.76
C ILE A 92 -5.52 -11.60 6.84
N VAL A 93 -4.90 -11.02 7.87
CA VAL A 93 -5.62 -10.39 9.00
C VAL A 93 -6.45 -9.20 8.53
N ARG A 94 -5.89 -8.37 7.65
CA ARG A 94 -6.59 -7.21 7.09
C ARG A 94 -7.79 -7.64 6.25
N ASP A 95 -7.58 -8.58 5.33
CA ASP A 95 -8.61 -9.03 4.40
C ASP A 95 -9.73 -9.76 5.14
N ALA A 96 -9.39 -10.64 6.09
CA ALA A 96 -10.36 -11.26 6.97
C ALA A 96 -11.22 -10.19 7.69
N GLY A 97 -10.58 -9.10 8.12
CA GLY A 97 -11.27 -7.94 8.68
C GLY A 97 -12.23 -7.27 7.70
N LEU A 98 -11.86 -7.06 6.45
CA LEU A 98 -12.75 -6.47 5.44
C LEU A 98 -13.95 -7.38 5.15
N TRP A 99 -13.72 -8.69 4.98
CA TRP A 99 -14.73 -9.63 4.50
C TRP A 99 -15.64 -10.20 5.58
N PHE A 100 -15.16 -10.40 6.82
CA PHE A 100 -15.95 -11.03 7.88
C PHE A 100 -16.68 -10.06 8.80
N ARG A 101 -16.36 -8.76 8.70
CA ARG A 101 -16.91 -7.71 9.57
C ARG A 101 -18.43 -7.63 9.59
N ARG A 102 -19.12 -7.91 8.47
CA ARG A 102 -20.59 -7.92 8.39
C ARG A 102 -21.21 -9.30 8.50
N ARG A 103 -20.42 -10.35 8.75
CA ARG A 103 -20.91 -11.73 8.78
C ARG A 103 -21.72 -12.06 10.03
N ALA A 104 -21.51 -11.31 11.10
CA ALA A 104 -22.29 -11.37 12.33
C ALA A 104 -22.64 -9.96 12.82
N ASP A 105 -23.76 -9.86 13.53
CA ASP A 105 -24.18 -8.62 14.17
C ASP A 105 -23.56 -8.46 15.55
N GLY A 106 -23.44 -7.21 15.99
CA GLY A 106 -22.94 -6.87 17.32
C GLY A 106 -21.83 -5.82 17.30
N PRO A 107 -21.87 -4.82 18.21
CA PRO A 107 -20.83 -3.81 18.32
C PRO A 107 -19.43 -4.40 18.58
N ALA A 108 -19.35 -5.45 19.41
CA ALA A 108 -18.07 -6.09 19.77
C ALA A 108 -17.43 -6.82 18.58
N TRP A 109 -18.24 -7.51 17.75
CA TRP A 109 -17.77 -8.18 16.53
C TRP A 109 -17.18 -7.18 15.54
N ARG A 110 -17.92 -6.12 15.25
CA ARG A 110 -17.48 -5.06 14.32
C ARG A 110 -16.24 -4.35 14.84
N ALA A 111 -16.17 -4.03 16.14
CA ALA A 111 -14.98 -3.45 16.75
C ALA A 111 -13.77 -4.40 16.76
N GLY A 112 -13.99 -5.70 16.82
CA GLY A 112 -12.95 -6.72 16.62
C GLY A 112 -12.32 -6.63 15.24
N TRP A 113 -13.15 -6.66 14.20
CA TRP A 113 -12.67 -6.58 12.81
C TRP A 113 -12.12 -5.20 12.42
N ASP A 114 -12.69 -4.12 12.95
CA ASP A 114 -12.13 -2.76 12.78
C ASP A 114 -10.68 -2.70 13.31
N ARG A 115 -10.39 -3.37 14.42
CA ARG A 115 -9.02 -3.51 14.95
C ARG A 115 -8.14 -4.37 14.06
N MET A 116 -8.65 -5.48 13.53
CA MET A 116 -7.88 -6.34 12.61
C MET A 116 -7.53 -5.64 11.30
N ILE A 117 -8.46 -4.88 10.71
CA ILE A 117 -8.19 -4.05 9.54
C ILE A 117 -7.05 -3.06 9.85
N CYS A 118 -7.15 -2.37 10.98
CA CYS A 118 -6.14 -1.40 11.40
C CYS A 118 -4.77 -2.05 11.63
N LEU A 119 -4.71 -3.11 12.44
CA LEU A 119 -3.47 -3.81 12.78
C LEU A 119 -2.83 -4.49 11.56
N GLY A 120 -3.62 -5.16 10.72
CA GLY A 120 -3.13 -5.75 9.48
C GLY A 120 -2.59 -4.69 8.51
N SER A 121 -3.24 -3.52 8.42
CA SER A 121 -2.74 -2.43 7.58
C SER A 121 -1.44 -1.82 8.13
N TRP A 122 -1.31 -1.68 9.46
CA TRP A 122 -0.05 -1.29 10.09
C TRP A 122 1.06 -2.32 9.87
N GLY A 123 0.76 -3.61 10.03
CA GLY A 123 1.68 -4.70 9.76
C GLY A 123 2.19 -4.68 8.32
N LEU A 124 1.30 -4.52 7.35
CA LEU A 124 1.67 -4.37 5.93
C LEU A 124 2.61 -3.18 5.71
N ALA A 125 2.26 -2.01 6.21
CA ALA A 125 3.05 -0.79 6.01
C ALA A 125 4.46 -0.91 6.63
N LEU A 126 4.55 -1.42 7.85
CA LEU A 126 5.80 -1.58 8.57
C LEU A 126 6.68 -2.66 7.92
N SER A 127 6.11 -3.82 7.59
CA SER A 127 6.86 -4.90 6.96
C SER A 127 7.35 -4.54 5.56
N TRP A 128 6.55 -3.81 4.76
CA TRP A 128 7.01 -3.31 3.47
C TRP A 128 8.14 -2.30 3.62
N GLY A 129 8.05 -1.36 4.56
CA GLY A 129 9.11 -0.36 4.75
C GLY A 129 10.41 -0.99 5.24
N ALA A 130 10.32 -2.00 6.12
CA ALA A 130 11.46 -2.80 6.52
C ALA A 130 12.04 -3.60 5.33
N ALA A 131 11.19 -4.22 4.51
CA ALA A 131 11.61 -5.02 3.37
C ALA A 131 12.29 -4.16 2.30
N LEU A 132 11.74 -3.01 1.94
CA LEU A 132 12.36 -2.09 0.97
C LEU A 132 13.73 -1.60 1.46
N THR A 133 13.88 -1.29 2.75
CA THR A 133 15.19 -0.92 3.31
C THR A 133 16.15 -2.09 3.29
N ALA A 134 15.72 -3.28 3.70
CA ALA A 134 16.57 -4.47 3.69
C ALA A 134 17.04 -4.81 2.27
N LEU A 135 16.16 -4.69 1.26
CA LEU A 135 16.51 -4.83 -0.15
C LEU A 135 17.56 -3.79 -0.58
N ALA A 136 17.37 -2.53 -0.18
CA ALA A 136 18.33 -1.46 -0.49
C ALA A 136 19.69 -1.64 0.20
N THR A 137 19.73 -2.36 1.32
CA THR A 137 20.96 -2.65 2.09
C THR A 137 21.49 -4.08 1.87
N GLY A 138 21.20 -4.70 0.72
CA GLY A 138 21.75 -6.02 0.36
C GLY A 138 21.13 -7.17 1.16
N LEU A 139 19.80 -7.24 1.21
CA LEU A 139 19.01 -8.31 1.86
C LEU A 139 19.25 -8.49 3.36
N SER A 140 19.80 -7.48 4.02
CA SER A 140 20.12 -7.52 5.44
C SER A 140 19.11 -6.74 6.28
N ILE A 141 18.49 -7.39 7.26
CA ILE A 141 17.58 -6.73 8.20
C ILE A 141 18.43 -6.02 9.27
N THR A 142 18.74 -4.75 9.01
CA THR A 142 19.53 -3.90 9.92
C THR A 142 18.62 -3.00 10.75
N PRO A 143 19.12 -2.32 11.80
CA PRO A 143 18.34 -1.32 12.53
C PRO A 143 17.75 -0.21 11.64
N ALA A 144 18.34 0.08 10.48
CA ALA A 144 17.80 1.02 9.50
C ALA A 144 16.42 0.58 8.96
N ALA A 145 16.10 -0.72 9.00
CA ALA A 145 14.80 -1.24 8.61
C ALA A 145 13.64 -0.64 9.45
N LEU A 146 13.90 -0.28 10.72
CA LEU A 146 12.90 0.40 11.57
C LEU A 146 12.59 1.80 11.05
N ALA A 147 13.62 2.55 10.62
CA ALA A 147 13.43 3.87 10.03
C ALA A 147 12.66 3.78 8.70
N GLY A 148 13.00 2.79 7.86
CA GLY A 148 12.27 2.50 6.63
C GLY A 148 10.80 2.14 6.86
N ALA A 149 10.54 1.27 7.85
CA ALA A 149 9.19 0.90 8.28
C ALA A 149 8.37 2.13 8.70
N ALA A 150 8.92 2.98 9.57
CA ALA A 150 8.26 4.19 10.02
C ALA A 150 8.03 5.20 8.89
N ALA A 151 9.04 5.41 8.03
CA ALA A 151 8.96 6.34 6.91
C ALA A 151 7.89 5.91 5.91
N LEU A 152 7.88 4.64 5.49
CA LEU A 152 6.86 4.14 4.57
C LEU A 152 5.46 4.20 5.21
N ALA A 153 5.32 3.80 6.48
CA ALA A 153 4.04 3.91 7.18
C ALA A 153 3.51 5.35 7.21
N ALA A 154 4.37 6.35 7.43
CA ALA A 154 3.98 7.76 7.36
C ALA A 154 3.53 8.18 5.95
N LEU A 155 4.25 7.77 4.91
CA LEU A 155 3.88 8.05 3.52
C LEU A 155 2.54 7.41 3.14
N LEU A 156 2.33 6.15 3.50
CA LEU A 156 1.07 5.46 3.24
C LEU A 156 -0.08 6.09 4.02
N ALA A 157 0.11 6.43 5.29
CA ALA A 157 -0.90 7.14 6.08
C ALA A 157 -1.27 8.49 5.43
N PHE A 158 -0.29 9.27 4.97
CA PHE A 158 -0.54 10.52 4.25
C PHE A 158 -1.33 10.29 2.96
N HIS A 159 -0.95 9.28 2.18
CA HIS A 159 -1.64 8.89 0.95
C HIS A 159 -3.09 8.42 1.22
N GLY A 160 -3.31 7.61 2.26
CA GLY A 160 -4.62 7.16 2.70
C GLY A 160 -5.55 8.31 3.14
N ARG A 161 -5.01 9.37 3.75
CA ARG A 161 -5.79 10.59 4.05
C ARG A 161 -6.21 11.33 2.79
N ALA A 162 -5.31 11.50 1.83
CA ALA A 162 -5.63 12.11 0.55
C ALA A 162 -6.64 11.28 -0.23
N PHE A 163 -6.55 9.95 -0.14
CA PHE A 163 -7.52 9.05 -0.72
C PHE A 163 -8.89 9.16 -0.04
N ALA A 164 -8.94 9.20 1.30
CA ALA A 164 -10.19 9.40 2.04
C ALA A 164 -10.90 10.71 1.67
N SER A 165 -10.14 11.81 1.54
CA SER A 165 -10.71 13.12 1.19
C SER A 165 -11.22 13.18 -0.25
N TRP A 166 -10.59 12.43 -1.16
CA TRP A 166 -11.08 12.25 -2.52
C TRP A 166 -12.30 11.33 -2.56
N LEU A 167 -12.27 10.21 -1.85
CA LEU A 167 -13.27 9.13 -1.93
C LEU A 167 -14.58 9.48 -1.24
N LEU A 168 -14.53 10.24 -0.13
CA LEU A 168 -15.69 10.56 0.71
C LEU A 168 -15.91 12.09 0.82
N PRO A 169 -16.36 12.77 -0.25
CA PRO A 169 -16.63 14.20 -0.20
C PRO A 169 -17.78 14.51 0.79
N GLY A 170 -17.50 15.31 1.83
CA GLY A 170 -18.53 16.01 2.59
C GLY A 170 -19.02 15.42 3.93
N GLY A 171 -18.36 14.46 4.59
CA GLY A 171 -18.84 14.14 5.95
C GLY A 171 -18.28 13.00 6.79
N ALA A 172 -17.25 12.25 6.37
CA ALA A 172 -16.62 11.24 7.23
C ALA A 172 -15.15 11.55 7.56
N ALA A 173 -14.43 12.19 6.64
CA ALA A 173 -13.19 12.87 6.95
C ALA A 173 -13.55 14.16 7.69
N GLY A 174 -13.73 14.07 9.00
CA GLY A 174 -13.92 15.25 9.84
C GLY A 174 -12.91 16.33 9.46
N THR A 175 -13.35 17.59 9.55
CA THR A 175 -12.54 18.80 9.45
C THR A 175 -11.48 18.77 10.55
N VAL A 176 -10.48 17.90 10.40
CA VAL A 176 -9.29 17.90 11.22
C VAL A 176 -8.47 19.04 10.65
N ALA A 177 -8.46 20.13 11.41
CA ALA A 177 -7.74 21.35 11.14
C ALA A 177 -6.41 21.07 10.45
N THR A 178 -6.15 21.87 9.42
CA THR A 178 -4.90 22.11 8.69
C THR A 178 -3.69 21.92 9.59
N GLY A 179 -3.28 20.66 9.74
CA GLY A 179 -2.39 20.18 10.77
C GLY A 179 -1.38 19.30 10.07
N THR A 180 -0.15 19.74 10.17
CA THR A 180 0.88 19.50 9.20
C THR A 180 1.58 18.13 9.63
N THR A 181 2.40 17.40 8.83
CA THR A 181 3.39 16.27 9.12
C THR A 181 4.85 16.53 8.58
N THR A 182 6.01 16.44 9.27
CA THR A 182 7.34 16.75 8.66
C THR A 182 8.05 15.43 8.47
N VAL A 183 8.62 15.22 7.29
CA VAL A 183 9.49 14.07 7.01
C VAL A 183 10.92 14.52 7.30
N ALA A 184 11.55 13.94 8.32
CA ALA A 184 12.96 14.13 8.59
C ALA A 184 13.76 13.09 7.80
N THR A 185 14.49 13.53 6.77
CA THR A 185 15.63 12.80 6.22
C THR A 185 16.81 13.03 7.17
N GLY A 186 17.26 12.00 7.87
CA GLY A 186 18.40 12.09 8.79
C GLY A 186 19.09 10.75 8.95
N THR A 187 20.37 10.73 8.56
CA THR A 187 21.35 9.66 8.74
C THR A 187 21.61 9.36 10.22
N THR A 188 21.69 8.06 10.55
CA THR A 188 22.42 7.41 11.67
C THR A 188 22.54 8.15 13.02
N GLU A 189 21.90 7.62 14.07
CA GLU A 189 22.54 7.22 15.34
C GLU A 189 21.56 6.46 16.24
N ALA A 190 22.12 5.60 17.09
CA ALA A 190 21.53 4.38 17.60
C ALA A 190 20.68 4.52 18.88
N ALA A 191 19.79 3.54 19.04
CA ALA A 191 19.44 2.86 20.30
C ALA A 191 19.24 3.72 21.57
N GLY A 192 17.98 4.03 21.89
CA GLY A 192 17.69 4.64 23.20
C GLY A 192 16.24 4.69 23.69
N GLU A 193 15.21 4.48 22.86
CA GLU A 193 13.82 4.78 23.31
C GLU A 193 12.77 3.74 22.87
N LEU A 194 13.13 2.46 22.96
CA LEU A 194 12.22 1.32 22.78
C LEU A 194 11.40 1.06 24.06
N SER A 195 10.47 1.97 24.42
CA SER A 195 9.34 1.66 25.34
C SER A 195 8.20 2.70 25.39
N GLY A 196 8.34 3.91 24.80
CA GLY A 196 7.29 4.95 24.87
C GLY A 196 6.52 5.23 23.57
N ALA A 197 7.04 4.82 22.41
CA ALA A 197 6.59 5.32 21.10
C ALA A 197 5.45 4.53 20.43
N VAL A 198 4.98 3.43 21.04
CA VAL A 198 3.90 2.60 20.46
C VAL A 198 2.52 3.24 20.68
N LEU A 199 2.39 4.25 21.54
CA LEU A 199 1.08 4.89 21.86
C LEU A 199 1.09 6.42 22.09
N GLY A 200 2.20 7.16 21.87
CA GLY A 200 2.28 8.60 22.16
C GLY A 200 2.91 9.42 21.03
N GLY A 201 2.22 10.47 20.56
CA GLY A 201 2.53 11.17 19.32
C GLY A 201 3.68 12.20 19.34
N ALA A 202 4.12 12.59 18.13
CA ALA A 202 4.80 13.84 17.78
C ALA A 202 4.86 13.93 16.23
N ALA A 203 3.95 14.62 15.52
CA ALA A 203 3.82 16.06 15.32
C ALA A 203 4.99 16.70 14.53
N GLY A 204 4.96 16.56 13.19
CA GLY A 204 5.75 17.38 12.26
C GLY A 204 4.86 18.17 11.28
N ARG A 205 5.30 18.94 10.25
CA ARG A 205 4.49 19.73 9.29
C ARG A 205 4.49 19.42 7.72
N LEU A 206 3.36 19.02 7.06
CA LEU A 206 3.05 18.54 5.67
C LEU A 206 1.63 19.08 5.32
N PRO A 207 1.44 19.83 4.23
CA PRO A 207 0.16 20.44 3.90
C PRO A 207 -0.90 19.43 3.44
N GLY A 208 -2.12 19.56 3.98
CA GLY A 208 -3.29 18.79 3.56
C GLY A 208 -3.92 19.35 2.28
N PRO A 209 -4.51 18.49 1.42
CA PRO A 209 -5.06 18.95 0.15
C PRO A 209 -6.39 19.70 0.33
N ALA A 210 -6.45 20.92 -0.21
CA ALA A 210 -7.61 21.81 -0.12
C ALA A 210 -8.76 21.40 -1.06
N ALA A 211 -10.00 21.62 -0.59
CA ALA A 211 -11.24 21.20 -1.23
C ALA A 211 -11.46 21.87 -2.60
N GLY A 212 -11.51 21.04 -3.64
CA GLY A 212 -11.94 21.35 -5.00
C GLY A 212 -11.78 20.10 -5.86
N ALA A 213 -12.79 19.71 -6.65
CA ALA A 213 -12.81 18.40 -7.32
C ALA A 213 -11.59 18.13 -8.24
N GLY A 214 -11.03 19.18 -8.86
CA GLY A 214 -9.78 19.09 -9.64
C GLY A 214 -8.50 19.13 -8.78
N ARG A 215 -8.55 19.76 -7.61
CA ARG A 215 -7.42 19.87 -6.66
C ARG A 215 -7.25 18.61 -5.82
N GLY A 216 -8.35 17.92 -5.49
CA GLY A 216 -8.32 16.64 -4.76
C GLY A 216 -7.70 15.50 -5.56
N ALA A 217 -7.98 15.42 -6.87
CA ALA A 217 -7.37 14.42 -7.74
C ALA A 217 -5.87 14.67 -7.96
N ALA A 218 -5.47 15.93 -8.17
CA ALA A 218 -4.05 16.30 -8.29
C ALA A 218 -3.27 16.01 -7.00
N ALA A 219 -3.86 16.31 -5.84
CA ALA A 219 -3.28 15.97 -4.56
C ALA A 219 -3.12 14.46 -4.37
N LEU A 220 -4.16 13.69 -4.70
CA LEU A 220 -4.12 12.24 -4.62
C LEU A 220 -2.98 11.67 -5.49
N ALA A 221 -2.86 12.14 -6.73
CA ALA A 221 -1.76 11.77 -7.62
C ALA A 221 -0.38 12.12 -7.02
N GLY A 222 -0.23 13.33 -6.46
CA GLY A 222 1.00 13.73 -5.78
C GLY A 222 1.35 12.82 -4.60
N THR A 223 0.37 12.47 -3.78
CA THR A 223 0.58 11.53 -2.66
C THR A 223 0.86 10.09 -3.13
N ALA A 224 0.30 9.68 -4.26
CA ALA A 224 0.59 8.37 -4.87
C ALA A 224 2.05 8.29 -5.33
N CYS A 225 2.56 9.34 -5.96
CA CYS A 225 3.98 9.43 -6.32
C CYS A 225 4.89 9.36 -5.10
N LEU A 226 4.53 10.05 -4.00
CA LEU A 226 5.29 10.00 -2.75
C LEU A 226 5.27 8.61 -2.11
N ALA A 227 4.12 7.94 -2.10
CA ALA A 227 3.98 6.58 -1.58
C ALA A 227 4.80 5.55 -2.39
N ALA A 228 4.90 5.74 -3.71
CA ALA A 228 5.65 4.86 -4.59
C ALA A 228 7.15 5.21 -4.72
N ALA A 229 7.57 6.39 -4.25
CA ALA A 229 8.95 6.86 -4.37
C ALA A 229 10.00 5.91 -3.76
N PRO A 230 9.79 5.31 -2.56
CA PRO A 230 10.76 4.35 -2.01
C PRO A 230 10.97 3.13 -2.90
N ALA A 231 9.89 2.59 -3.50
CA ALA A 231 9.97 1.47 -4.42
C ALA A 231 10.65 1.86 -5.74
N ALA A 232 10.33 3.04 -6.29
CA ALA A 232 10.98 3.56 -7.48
C ALA A 232 12.49 3.78 -7.26
N ALA A 233 12.88 4.33 -6.10
CA ALA A 233 14.27 4.52 -5.74
C ALA A 233 15.01 3.18 -5.57
N LEU A 234 14.39 2.20 -4.92
CA LEU A 234 14.93 0.84 -4.80
C LEU A 234 15.17 0.25 -6.20
N LEU A 235 14.17 0.25 -7.06
CA LEU A 235 14.24 -0.32 -8.41
C LEU A 235 15.29 0.38 -9.29
N ALA A 236 15.42 1.70 -9.17
CA ALA A 236 16.47 2.43 -9.87
C ALA A 236 17.88 2.01 -9.39
N GLY A 237 18.04 1.76 -8.09
CA GLY A 237 19.30 1.27 -7.51
C GLY A 237 19.60 -0.20 -7.84
N THR A 238 18.58 -1.04 -7.96
CA THR A 238 18.73 -2.48 -8.19
C THR A 238 18.54 -2.91 -9.65
N ALA A 239 18.26 -1.98 -10.57
CA ALA A 239 18.02 -2.30 -11.98
C ALA A 239 19.17 -3.10 -12.63
N PRO A 240 20.47 -2.76 -12.46
CA PRO A 240 21.56 -3.56 -13.02
C PRO A 240 21.56 -4.99 -12.46
N TRP A 241 21.38 -5.12 -11.14
CA TRP A 241 21.30 -6.42 -10.47
C TRP A 241 20.11 -7.26 -10.98
N LEU A 242 18.94 -6.64 -11.15
CA LEU A 242 17.77 -7.33 -11.71
C LEU A 242 18.04 -7.83 -13.14
N LEU A 243 18.66 -7.02 -13.99
CA LEU A 243 18.98 -7.41 -15.37
C LEU A 243 19.91 -8.63 -15.41
N GLU A 244 20.87 -8.72 -14.50
CA GLU A 244 21.78 -9.87 -14.38
C GLU A 244 21.07 -11.16 -13.93
N HIS A 245 19.95 -11.05 -13.20
CA HIS A 245 19.18 -12.19 -12.68
C HIS A 245 17.94 -12.53 -13.52
N THR A 246 17.86 -12.01 -14.76
CA THR A 246 16.75 -12.31 -15.66
C THR A 246 16.79 -13.75 -16.16
N ALA A 247 15.61 -14.34 -16.31
CA ALA A 247 15.44 -15.69 -16.82
C ALA A 247 15.97 -15.81 -18.27
N PRO A 248 16.31 -17.03 -18.72
CA PRO A 248 16.75 -17.26 -20.11
C PRO A 248 15.73 -16.76 -21.14
N ALA A 249 16.22 -16.37 -22.32
CA ALA A 249 15.40 -15.79 -23.38
C ALA A 249 14.20 -16.67 -23.78
N ASP A 250 14.36 -17.99 -23.81
CA ASP A 250 13.28 -18.92 -24.14
C ASP A 250 12.12 -18.83 -23.13
N THR A 251 12.44 -18.75 -21.83
CA THR A 251 11.47 -18.53 -20.77
C THR A 251 10.80 -17.17 -20.95
N LEU A 252 11.57 -16.10 -21.18
CA LEU A 252 11.01 -14.77 -21.37
C LEU A 252 10.10 -14.69 -22.60
N ASN A 253 10.38 -15.42 -23.67
CA ASN A 253 9.53 -15.47 -24.86
C ASN A 253 8.17 -16.12 -24.55
N VAL A 254 8.16 -17.24 -23.83
CA VAL A 254 6.92 -17.91 -23.40
C VAL A 254 6.12 -17.01 -22.46
N LEU A 255 6.78 -16.43 -21.45
CA LEU A 255 6.13 -15.50 -20.52
C LEU A 255 5.57 -14.28 -21.28
N SER A 256 6.29 -13.79 -22.28
CA SER A 256 5.88 -12.61 -23.05
C SER A 256 4.56 -12.87 -23.77
N LEU A 257 4.41 -14.05 -24.38
CA LEU A 257 3.18 -14.47 -25.03
C LEU A 257 2.01 -14.61 -24.04
N MET A 258 2.27 -15.15 -22.85
CA MET A 258 1.22 -15.47 -21.88
C MET A 258 0.80 -14.29 -21.00
N ILE A 259 1.73 -13.40 -20.62
CA ILE A 259 1.54 -12.43 -19.54
C ILE A 259 1.43 -11.00 -20.05
N LEU A 260 2.20 -10.60 -21.08
CA LEU A 260 2.13 -9.22 -21.59
C LEU A 260 0.72 -8.80 -22.03
N PRO A 261 -0.12 -9.68 -22.63
CA PRO A 261 -1.51 -9.33 -22.93
C PRO A 261 -2.37 -9.05 -21.68
N CYS A 262 -2.00 -9.60 -20.52
CA CYS A 262 -2.74 -9.39 -19.27
C CYS A 262 -2.45 -8.03 -18.62
N ALA A 263 -1.26 -7.45 -18.85
CA ALA A 263 -0.90 -6.14 -18.30
C ALA A 263 -1.88 -5.00 -18.70
N PRO A 264 -2.24 -4.78 -19.98
CA PRO A 264 -3.23 -3.77 -20.35
C PRO A 264 -4.64 -4.11 -19.85
N LEU A 265 -4.98 -5.40 -19.71
CA LEU A 265 -6.25 -5.84 -19.11
C LEU A 265 -6.33 -5.44 -17.63
N MET A 266 -5.28 -5.69 -16.86
CA MET A 266 -5.16 -5.25 -15.47
C MET A 266 -5.29 -3.73 -15.34
N ALA A 267 -4.56 -2.97 -16.16
CA ALA A 267 -4.64 -1.51 -16.16
C ALA A 267 -6.07 -1.04 -16.52
N GLY A 268 -6.71 -1.67 -17.51
CA GLY A 268 -8.09 -1.40 -17.90
C GLY A 268 -9.08 -1.68 -16.77
N ALA A 269 -8.94 -2.81 -16.08
CA ALA A 269 -9.76 -3.18 -14.93
C ALA A 269 -9.58 -2.18 -13.78
N GLN A 270 -8.34 -1.78 -13.50
CA GLN A 270 -8.03 -0.76 -12.50
C GLN A 270 -8.70 0.58 -12.82
N VAL A 271 -8.57 1.06 -14.07
CA VAL A 271 -9.22 2.29 -14.54
C VAL A 271 -10.74 2.17 -14.45
N TRP A 272 -11.31 1.02 -14.78
CA TRP A 272 -12.74 0.76 -14.68
C TRP A 272 -13.23 0.83 -13.23
N VAL A 273 -12.52 0.22 -12.27
CA VAL A 273 -12.85 0.32 -10.83
C VAL A 273 -12.84 1.77 -10.38
N TRP A 274 -11.79 2.52 -10.70
CA TRP A 274 -11.66 3.92 -10.31
C TRP A 274 -12.74 4.83 -10.93
N ARG A 275 -13.14 4.57 -12.18
CA ARG A 275 -14.24 5.29 -12.83
C ARG A 275 -15.61 4.94 -12.27
N THR A 276 -15.80 3.70 -11.84
CA THR A 276 -17.09 3.17 -11.40
C THR A 276 -17.39 3.55 -9.95
N PHE A 277 -16.41 3.37 -9.07
CA PHE A 277 -16.55 3.56 -7.61
C PHE A 277 -15.98 4.90 -7.10
N GLY A 278 -15.54 5.77 -8.01
CA GLY A 278 -15.07 7.11 -7.65
C GLY A 278 -16.15 8.04 -7.08
N PRO A 279 -15.75 9.19 -6.50
CA PRO A 279 -16.60 10.08 -5.69
C PRO A 279 -17.85 10.65 -6.40
N ARG A 280 -17.88 10.68 -7.74
CA ARG A 280 -19.05 11.18 -8.50
C ARG A 280 -20.24 10.21 -8.50
N ARG A 281 -20.08 8.98 -8.00
CA ARG A 281 -21.10 7.91 -8.03
C ARG A 281 -21.25 7.16 -6.70
N ALA A 282 -20.52 7.58 -5.67
CA ALA A 282 -20.38 6.89 -4.40
C ALA A 282 -21.60 6.98 -3.46
N ALA A 283 -22.45 8.01 -3.58
CA ALA A 283 -23.53 8.24 -2.62
C ALA A 283 -24.57 7.11 -2.55
N ASP A 284 -24.82 6.39 -3.66
CA ASP A 284 -25.97 5.49 -3.77
C ASP A 284 -25.62 4.05 -4.22
N ARG A 285 -24.34 3.68 -4.36
CA ARG A 285 -23.92 2.45 -5.07
C ARG A 285 -22.80 1.64 -4.44
N PHE A 286 -22.63 1.66 -3.12
CA PHE A 286 -21.78 0.63 -2.51
C PHE A 286 -22.54 -0.71 -2.50
N PRO A 287 -21.98 -1.78 -3.09
CA PRO A 287 -22.67 -3.06 -3.16
C PRO A 287 -23.08 -3.52 -1.76
N SER A 288 -24.31 -4.00 -1.61
CA SER A 288 -24.83 -4.56 -0.34
C SER A 288 -24.15 -5.87 0.09
N PHE A 289 -23.20 -6.37 -0.72
CA PHE A 289 -22.31 -7.46 -0.36
C PHE A 289 -21.23 -7.04 0.66
N PHE A 290 -21.11 -5.74 1.01
CA PHE A 290 -20.08 -5.16 1.90
C PHE A 290 -20.60 -4.52 3.17
#